data_AF-A0A954UHL4-F1
#
_entry.id   AF-A0A954UHL4-F1
#
_cell.length_a   1.000
_cell.length_b   1.000
_cell.length_c   1.000
_cell.angle_alpha   90.00
_cell.angle_beta   90.00
_cell.angle_gamma   90.00
#
_symmetry.space_group_name_H-M   'P 1'
#
loop_
_entity.id
_entity.type
_entity.pdbx_description
1 polymer ?
#
loop_
_entity_poly.entity_id
_entity_poly.type
_entity_poly.pdbx_seq_one_letter_code
_entity_poly.pdbx_strand_id
1 'polypeptide(L)'
;MLVHRCGGSGLAGKIKGKVVAISSAGDAVTDISSEQLRDVPRDEQVSIQCEGHMTSCIFPADHGQPEMTFLARIGETGFLELSLVGDSVNTFLCIRPESVVTVKW
;
A
#
# COMPACT_ATOMS: atom_id res chain seq x y z
N MET A 1 22.00 -34.55 2.70
CA MET A 1 20.87 -33.68 3.12
C MET A 1 21.30 -32.25 2.85
N LEU A 2 20.96 -31.73 1.66
CA LEU A 2 21.41 -30.42 1.21
C LEU A 2 20.46 -29.37 1.80
N VAL A 3 20.93 -28.61 2.79
CA VAL A 3 20.24 -27.39 3.22
C VAL A 3 20.47 -26.33 2.15
N HIS A 4 19.44 -26.07 1.33
CA HIS A 4 19.41 -24.89 0.48
C HIS A 4 19.34 -23.66 1.37
N ARG A 5 20.51 -23.10 1.69
CA ARG A 5 20.63 -21.71 2.15
C ARG A 5 20.37 -20.82 0.93
N CYS A 6 19.13 -20.42 0.70
CA CYS A 6 18.86 -19.25 -0.14
C CYS A 6 19.29 -18.02 0.67
N GLY A 7 20.51 -17.55 0.43
CA GLY A 7 20.91 -16.20 0.80
C GLY A 7 20.12 -15.21 -0.04
N GLY A 8 19.07 -14.63 0.53
CA GLY A 8 18.43 -13.44 -0.01
C GLY A 8 19.13 -12.22 0.54
N SER A 9 20.06 -11.64 -0.22
CA SER A 9 20.40 -10.23 -0.05
C SER A 9 19.10 -9.46 -0.33
N GLY A 10 18.41 -8.98 0.72
CA GLY A 10 17.19 -8.20 0.58
C GLY A 10 17.45 -7.02 -0.35
N LEU A 11 16.88 -7.06 -1.55
CA LEU A 11 17.05 -5.99 -2.53
C LEU A 11 16.19 -4.82 -2.05
N ALA A 12 16.84 -3.78 -1.54
CA ALA A 12 16.18 -2.53 -1.22
C ALA A 12 15.53 -1.97 -2.50
N GLY A 13 14.20 -1.92 -2.51
CA GLY A 13 13.38 -1.45 -3.61
C GLY A 13 12.62 -0.19 -3.25
N LYS A 14 12.25 0.59 -4.27
CA LYS A 14 11.42 1.77 -4.11
C LYS A 14 10.55 2.01 -5.34
N ILE A 15 9.25 2.19 -5.11
CA ILE A 15 8.31 2.73 -6.09
C ILE A 15 7.82 4.09 -5.59
N LYS A 16 7.72 5.05 -6.50
CA LYS A 16 7.11 6.35 -6.24
C LYS A 16 5.97 6.54 -7.23
N GLY A 17 4.81 6.91 -6.71
CA GLY A 17 3.63 7.24 -7.47
C GLY A 17 2.87 8.37 -6.82
N LYS A 18 1.60 8.48 -7.16
CA LYS A 18 0.66 9.45 -6.58
C LYS A 18 -0.75 8.92 -6.54
N VAL A 19 -1.56 9.52 -5.68
CA VAL A 19 -3.01 9.35 -5.69
C VAL A 19 -3.58 10.00 -6.95
N VAL A 20 -4.43 9.28 -7.68
CA VAL A 20 -5.10 9.78 -8.90
C VAL A 20 -6.59 10.01 -8.68
N ALA A 21 -7.21 9.34 -7.72
CA ALA A 21 -8.62 9.48 -7.40
C ALA A 21 -8.92 9.09 -5.95
N ILE A 22 -10.07 9.55 -5.45
CA ILE A 22 -10.69 9.01 -4.23
C ILE A 22 -11.90 8.18 -4.66
N SER A 23 -11.97 6.93 -4.20
CA SER A 23 -13.08 6.03 -4.49
C SER A 23 -14.37 6.47 -3.77
N SER A 24 -15.50 5.92 -4.18
CA SER A 24 -16.78 6.15 -3.47
C SER A 24 -16.78 5.61 -2.03
N ALA A 25 -15.93 4.62 -1.73
CA ALA A 25 -15.73 4.09 -0.38
C ALA A 25 -14.82 4.98 0.47
N GLY A 26 -14.19 6.01 -0.12
CA GLY A 26 -13.31 6.94 0.58
C GLY A 26 -11.83 6.54 0.57
N ASP A 27 -11.45 5.51 -0.19
CA ASP A 27 -10.06 5.07 -0.38
C ASP A 27 -9.33 5.94 -1.41
N ALA A 28 -8.02 6.12 -1.25
CA ALA A 28 -7.19 6.75 -2.26
C ALA A 28 -6.68 5.70 -3.26
N VAL A 29 -7.05 5.85 -4.53
CA VAL A 29 -6.55 5.03 -5.64
C VAL A 29 -5.29 5.68 -6.21
N THR A 30 -4.22 4.92 -6.36
CA THR A 30 -2.93 5.42 -6.88
C THR A 30 -2.67 5.05 -8.33
N ASP A 31 -1.62 5.61 -8.94
CA ASP A 31 -1.08 5.18 -10.25
C ASP A 31 -0.11 3.99 -10.16
N ILE A 32 0.09 3.42 -8.96
CA ILE A 32 0.95 2.26 -8.74
C ILE A 32 0.14 1.01 -9.06
N SER A 33 0.39 0.42 -10.23
CA SER A 33 -0.34 -0.77 -10.68
C SER A 33 0.08 -2.03 -9.91
N SER A 34 -0.84 -2.99 -9.81
CA SER A 34 -0.56 -4.33 -9.28
C SER A 34 0.59 -5.04 -10.01
N GLU A 35 0.78 -4.77 -11.30
CA GLU A 35 1.92 -5.27 -12.09
C GLU A 35 3.26 -4.72 -11.57
N GLN A 36 3.33 -3.43 -11.23
CA GLN A 36 4.53 -2.83 -10.61
C GLN A 36 4.81 -3.43 -9.22
N LEU A 37 3.79 -3.95 -8.55
CA LEU A 37 3.87 -4.57 -7.22
C LEU A 37 4.02 -6.09 -7.25
N ARG A 38 4.23 -6.70 -8.43
CA ARG A 38 4.25 -8.16 -8.59
C ARG A 38 5.32 -8.84 -7.74
N ASP A 39 6.51 -8.25 -7.70
CA ASP A 39 7.69 -8.79 -7.01
C ASP A 39 7.96 -8.11 -5.65
N VAL A 40 7.07 -7.21 -5.23
CA VAL A 40 7.15 -6.55 -3.92
C VAL A 40 6.65 -7.52 -2.85
N PRO A 41 7.36 -7.67 -1.71
CA PRO A 41 6.86 -8.45 -0.58
C PRO A 41 5.47 -7.97 -0.14
N ARG A 42 4.78 -8.75 0.68
CA ARG A 42 3.44 -8.38 1.20
C ARG A 42 3.40 -8.23 2.72
N ASP A 43 4.52 -8.52 3.37
CA ASP A 43 4.70 -8.53 4.81
C ASP A 43 5.28 -7.20 5.33
N GLU A 44 5.66 -7.20 6.61
CA GLU A 44 6.13 -6.04 7.36
C GLU A 44 7.45 -5.45 6.84
N GLN A 45 8.13 -6.11 5.89
CA GLN A 45 9.30 -5.53 5.22
C GLN A 45 8.93 -4.36 4.31
N VAL A 46 7.65 -4.25 3.92
CA VAL A 46 7.17 -3.18 3.04
C VAL A 46 6.64 -2.02 3.87
N SER A 47 7.08 -0.82 3.56
CA SER A 47 6.53 0.43 4.08
C SER A 47 5.89 1.25 2.96
N ILE A 48 4.70 1.80 3.25
CA ILE A 48 3.96 2.67 2.34
C ILE A 48 3.75 4.00 3.06
N GLN A 49 4.14 5.10 2.42
CA GLN A 49 4.05 6.45 2.97
C GLN A 49 3.29 7.38 2.02
N CYS A 50 2.37 8.18 2.58
CA CYS A 50 1.62 9.21 1.87
C CYS A 50 1.25 10.35 2.83
N GLU A 51 1.53 11.61 2.46
CA GLU A 51 1.20 12.82 3.27
C GLU A 51 1.61 12.72 4.76
N GLY A 52 2.75 12.10 5.05
CA GLY A 52 3.24 11.92 6.42
C GLY A 52 2.62 10.74 7.18
N HIS A 53 1.58 10.10 6.64
CA HIS A 53 1.02 8.85 7.15
C HIS A 53 1.82 7.66 6.63
N MET A 54 1.95 6.64 7.46
CA MET A 54 2.72 5.43 7.14
C MET A 54 1.97 4.19 7.59
N THR A 55 2.04 3.16 6.76
CA THR A 55 1.58 1.80 7.09
C THR A 55 2.60 0.78 6.58
N SER A 56 2.49 -0.45 7.08
CA SER A 56 3.32 -1.57 6.65
C SER A 56 2.45 -2.68 6.08
N CYS A 57 3.04 -3.59 5.31
CA CYS A 57 2.36 -4.64 4.55
C CYS A 57 1.50 -4.14 3.39
N ILE A 58 1.18 -5.05 2.47
CA ILE A 58 0.16 -4.84 1.44
C ILE A 58 -0.90 -5.91 1.65
N PHE A 59 -2.06 -5.50 2.17
CA PHE A 59 -3.13 -6.38 2.58
C PHE A 59 -3.97 -6.87 1.39
N PRO A 60 -4.59 -8.06 1.50
CA PRO A 60 -5.67 -8.44 0.60
C PRO A 60 -6.93 -7.58 0.85
N ALA A 61 -7.86 -7.58 -0.11
CA ALA A 61 -9.07 -6.77 -0.03
C ALA A 61 -9.99 -7.14 1.15
N ASP A 62 -10.00 -8.42 1.56
CA ASP A 62 -10.81 -9.00 2.64
C ASP A 62 -10.11 -8.96 4.01
N HIS A 63 -9.23 -7.99 4.24
CA HIS A 63 -8.49 -7.87 5.49
C HIS A 63 -9.40 -7.74 6.73
N GLY A 64 -8.96 -8.27 7.86
CA GLY A 64 -9.65 -8.15 9.16
C GLY A 64 -9.12 -7.01 10.05
N GLN A 65 -8.51 -5.97 9.47
CA GLN A 65 -7.92 -4.89 10.26
C GLN A 65 -9.00 -4.10 11.04
N PRO A 66 -8.72 -3.65 12.28
CA PRO A 66 -9.66 -2.88 13.09
C PRO A 66 -10.05 -1.54 12.46
N GLU A 67 -11.19 -0.98 12.90
CA GLU A 67 -11.58 0.40 12.58
C GLU A 67 -10.45 1.39 12.89
N MET A 68 -10.39 2.48 12.11
CA MET A 68 -9.39 3.53 12.19
C MET A 68 -7.94 3.07 11.89
N THR A 69 -7.77 1.90 11.27
CA THR A 69 -6.46 1.44 10.78
C THR A 69 -6.18 2.00 9.38
N PHE A 70 -5.06 2.70 9.22
CA PHE A 70 -4.54 3.08 7.91
C PHE A 70 -3.74 1.93 7.29
N LEU A 71 -4.10 1.52 6.09
CA LEU A 71 -3.49 0.38 5.40
C LEU A 71 -3.39 0.59 3.90
N ALA A 72 -2.53 -0.22 3.28
CA ALA A 72 -2.41 -0.32 1.83
C ALA A 72 -2.92 -1.70 1.38
N ARG A 73 -3.65 -1.73 0.27
CA ARG A 73 -4.18 -2.97 -0.32
C ARG A 73 -4.13 -2.94 -1.83
N ILE A 74 -4.21 -4.11 -2.46
CA ILE A 74 -4.55 -4.21 -3.87
C ILE A 74 -6.03 -4.62 -3.92
N GLY A 75 -6.89 -3.64 -4.19
CA GLY A 75 -8.33 -3.84 -4.34
C GLY A 75 -8.73 -4.16 -5.78
N GLU A 76 -10.02 -4.01 -6.06
CA GLU A 76 -10.62 -4.34 -7.36
C GLU A 76 -10.19 -3.40 -8.49
N THR A 77 -9.60 -2.24 -8.17
CA THR A 77 -9.13 -1.28 -9.19
C THR A 77 -7.91 -1.79 -9.96
N GLY A 78 -7.19 -2.77 -9.42
CA GLY A 78 -5.92 -3.25 -9.98
C GLY A 78 -4.72 -2.34 -9.69
N PHE A 79 -4.91 -1.31 -8.85
CA PHE A 79 -3.87 -0.42 -8.36
C PHE A 79 -3.68 -0.56 -6.85
N LEU A 80 -2.61 0.01 -6.32
CA LEU A 80 -2.46 0.19 -4.87
C LEU A 80 -3.50 1.20 -4.40
N GLU A 81 -4.27 0.79 -3.41
CA GLU A 81 -5.28 1.58 -2.73
C GLU A 81 -4.82 1.84 -1.30
N LEU A 82 -4.99 3.08 -0.82
CA LEU A 82 -4.76 3.46 0.57
C LEU A 82 -6.10 3.66 1.26
N SER A 83 -6.32 2.94 2.35
CA SER A 83 -7.60 2.85 3.05
C SER A 83 -7.46 3.24 4.51
N LEU A 84 -8.52 3.83 5.06
CA LEU A 84 -8.73 3.97 6.49
C LEU A 84 -9.95 3.13 6.84
N VAL A 85 -9.80 2.08 7.63
CA VAL A 85 -10.93 1.18 7.92
C VAL A 85 -12.04 1.95 8.63
N GLY A 86 -13.22 2.01 8.01
CA GLY A 86 -14.41 2.66 8.57
C GLY A 86 -14.55 4.16 8.30
N ASP A 87 -13.60 4.80 7.59
CA ASP A 87 -13.68 6.24 7.25
C ASP A 87 -12.95 6.53 5.92
N SER A 88 -13.04 7.76 5.42
CA SER A 88 -12.33 8.19 4.23
C SER A 88 -10.94 8.73 4.55
N VAL A 89 -9.92 8.29 3.80
CA VAL A 89 -8.57 8.86 3.89
C VAL A 89 -8.52 10.33 3.48
N ASN A 90 -9.44 10.78 2.62
CA ASN A 90 -9.53 12.18 2.21
C ASN A 90 -10.12 13.07 3.30
N THR A 91 -11.18 12.61 3.96
CA THR A 91 -11.84 13.36 5.04
C THR A 91 -10.99 13.37 6.30
N PHE A 92 -10.47 12.20 6.72
CA PHE A 92 -9.83 12.05 8.02
C PHE A 92 -8.31 12.32 7.98
N LEU A 93 -7.62 11.84 6.95
CA LEU A 93 -6.16 11.93 6.84
C LEU A 93 -5.69 13.04 5.88
N CYS A 94 -6.62 13.75 5.24
CA CYS A 94 -6.36 14.80 4.25
C CYS A 94 -5.57 14.34 3.01
N ILE A 95 -5.58 13.04 2.68
CA ILE A 95 -4.97 12.49 1.47
C ILE A 95 -5.84 12.84 0.24
N ARG A 96 -5.22 13.40 -0.81
CA ARG A 96 -5.94 13.96 -1.97
C ARG A 96 -5.33 13.46 -3.28
N PRO A 97 -6.03 13.61 -4.43
CA PRO A 97 -5.37 13.50 -5.73
C PRO A 97 -4.10 14.35 -5.78
N GLU A 98 -3.08 13.84 -6.46
CA GLU A 98 -1.70 14.33 -6.51
C GLU A 98 -0.86 14.14 -5.23
N SER A 99 -1.44 13.65 -4.12
CA SER A 99 -0.64 13.26 -2.95
C SER A 99 0.39 12.20 -3.32
N VAL A 100 1.64 12.43 -2.92
CA VAL A 100 2.76 11.55 -3.26
C VAL A 100 2.70 10.28 -2.45
N VAL A 101 2.86 9.14 -3.12
CA VAL A 101 2.92 7.81 -2.50
C VAL A 101 4.29 7.22 -2.72
N THR A 102 4.89 6.66 -1.68
CA THR A 102 6.16 5.93 -1.76
C THR A 102 6.01 4.55 -1.14
N VAL A 103 6.39 3.51 -1.87
CA VAL A 103 6.49 2.13 -1.39
C VAL A 103 7.98 1.76 -1.31
N LYS A 104 8.42 1.19 -0.20
CA LYS A 104 9.81 0.71 0.00
C LYS A 104 9.81 -0.69 0.61
N TRP A 105 10.77 -1.51 0.24
CA TRP A 105 11.02 -2.85 0.82
C TRP A 105 12.51 -3.19 0.73
#